data_AF-A0A965TEG8-F1
#
_entry.id   AF-A0A965TEG8-F1
#
_cell.length_a   1.000
_cell.length_b   1.000
_cell.length_c   1.000
_cell.angle_alpha   90.00
_cell.angle_beta   90.00
_cell.angle_gamma   90.00
#
_symmetry.space_group_name_H-M   'P 1'
#
loop_
_entity.id
_entity.type
_entity.pdbx_description
1 polymer ?
#
loop_
_entity_poly.entity_id
_entity_poly.type
_entity_poly.pdbx_seq_one_letter_code
_entity_poly.pdbx_strand_id
1 'polypeptide(L)'
;MQFLFKNKILICVLAFVTVFCTVFISVQDSAVAYAVDNSTSFESTNVLEDLINSNAGGAAFDLRDFPFNENGSIQIINFVEYCFSYKKNMQSNYGLYVYIYNPKGINISIDSQQNKVQMAVSYGSNGMPDRYEKFNLLFCNKVEEGAYKNLFYKFKVVDRKLSDDTKFINRVNSNERRYDISGIELLT
;
A
#
# COMPACT_ATOMS: atom_id res chain seq x y z
N MET A 1 43.44 -16.15 61.47
CA MET A 1 43.58 -14.91 60.67
C MET A 1 43.62 -15.14 59.14
N GLN A 2 43.42 -16.36 58.61
CA GLN A 2 43.36 -16.59 57.14
C GLN A 2 41.93 -16.57 56.55
N PHE A 3 40.89 -16.84 57.36
CA PHE A 3 39.51 -16.95 56.87
C PHE A 3 38.87 -15.59 56.51
N LEU A 4 39.19 -14.53 57.27
CA LEU A 4 38.73 -13.17 57.01
C LEU A 4 39.36 -12.55 55.75
N PHE A 5 40.58 -12.97 55.39
CA PHE A 5 41.29 -12.46 54.21
C PHE A 5 40.71 -13.03 52.91
N LYS A 6 40.34 -14.31 52.91
CA LYS A 6 39.68 -15.00 51.78
C LYS A 6 38.32 -14.37 51.43
N ASN A 7 37.50 -14.03 52.44
CA ASN A 7 36.21 -13.37 52.21
C ASN A 7 36.35 -11.93 51.70
N LYS A 8 37.36 -11.18 52.15
CA LYS A 8 37.64 -9.83 51.64
C LYS A 8 38.12 -9.86 50.19
N ILE A 9 38.97 -10.83 49.81
CA ILE A 9 39.39 -11.04 48.42
C ILE A 9 38.21 -11.48 47.54
N LEU A 10 37.35 -12.38 48.03
CA LEU A 10 36.17 -12.84 47.29
C LEU A 10 35.16 -11.70 47.05
N ILE A 11 34.96 -10.83 48.05
CA ILE A 11 34.09 -9.64 47.93
C ILE A 11 34.70 -8.63 46.96
N CYS A 12 36.02 -8.39 47.00
CA CYS A 12 36.69 -7.51 46.04
C CYS A 12 36.62 -8.04 44.61
N VAL A 13 36.74 -9.36 44.40
CA VAL A 13 36.63 -9.97 43.07
C VAL A 13 35.19 -9.91 42.54
N LEU A 14 34.18 -10.18 43.39
CA LEU A 14 32.76 -10.03 43.01
C LEU A 14 32.41 -8.58 42.67
N ALA A 15 32.88 -7.61 43.45
CA ALA A 15 32.67 -6.19 43.17
C ALA A 15 33.34 -5.76 41.86
N PHE A 16 34.54 -6.28 41.55
CA PHE A 16 35.25 -5.96 40.30
C PHE A 16 34.56 -6.57 39.07
N VAL A 17 34.01 -7.78 39.19
CA VAL A 17 33.23 -8.42 38.10
C VAL A 17 31.92 -7.67 37.84
N THR A 18 31.22 -7.18 38.87
CA THR A 18 30.00 -6.39 38.67
C THR A 18 30.27 -5.03 38.02
N VAL A 19 31.40 -4.38 38.32
CA VAL A 19 31.79 -3.10 37.70
C VAL A 19 32.27 -3.28 36.26
N PHE A 20 32.89 -4.41 35.92
CA PHE A 20 33.30 -4.71 34.54
C PHE A 20 32.12 -5.14 33.64
N CYS A 21 31.06 -5.73 34.19
CA CYS A 21 29.83 -6.05 33.44
C CYS A 21 28.98 -4.82 33.09
N THR A 22 29.12 -3.69 33.79
CA THR A 22 28.31 -2.48 33.55
C THR A 22 28.93 -1.49 32.56
N VAL A 23 30.17 -1.70 32.09
CA VAL A 23 30.87 -0.76 31.19
C VAL A 23 30.68 -1.11 29.70
N PHE A 24 29.95 -2.18 29.37
CA PHE A 24 29.69 -2.58 27.98
C PHE A 24 28.27 -2.33 27.46
N ILE A 25 27.47 -1.50 28.12
CA ILE A 25 26.12 -1.16 27.65
C ILE A 25 25.87 0.34 27.75
N SER A 26 26.52 1.11 26.86
CA SER A 26 25.98 2.40 26.38
C SER A 26 26.87 2.99 25.29
N VAL A 27 27.02 2.29 24.17
CA VAL A 27 26.92 3.01 22.90
C VAL A 27 25.52 2.71 22.43
N GLN A 28 24.56 3.47 22.97
CA GLN A 28 23.36 3.71 22.20
C GLN A 28 23.87 4.46 20.98
N ASP A 29 24.01 3.74 19.86
CA ASP A 29 23.81 4.38 18.58
C ASP A 29 22.44 5.04 18.72
N SER A 30 22.44 6.33 19.05
CA SER A 30 21.41 7.21 18.59
C SER A 30 21.54 7.13 17.07
N ALA A 31 20.95 6.08 16.50
CA ALA A 31 20.42 6.13 15.16
C ALA A 31 19.53 7.37 15.21
N VAL A 32 20.12 8.48 14.81
CA VAL A 32 19.37 9.60 14.29
C VAL A 32 18.60 8.90 13.18
N ALA A 33 17.34 8.61 13.44
CA ALA A 33 16.42 8.34 12.38
C ALA A 33 16.43 9.65 11.60
N TYR A 34 17.31 9.72 10.61
CA TYR A 34 16.96 10.39 9.40
C TYR A 34 15.61 9.80 9.09
N ALA A 35 14.55 10.62 9.21
CA ALA A 35 13.46 10.47 8.28
C ALA A 35 14.12 10.64 6.91
N VAL A 36 14.76 9.56 6.42
CA VAL A 36 14.68 9.25 5.01
C VAL A 36 13.20 9.40 4.74
N ASP A 37 12.87 10.18 3.72
CA ASP A 37 11.55 10.20 3.15
C ASP A 37 11.27 8.79 2.60
N ASN A 38 11.10 7.83 3.52
CA ASN A 38 10.62 6.49 3.34
C ASN A 38 9.10 6.57 3.37
N SER A 39 8.53 7.55 2.65
CA SER A 39 7.25 7.28 2.01
C SER A 39 7.54 6.14 1.03
N THR A 40 7.59 4.90 1.52
CA THR A 40 7.49 3.72 0.66
C THR A 40 6.20 3.93 -0.10
N SER A 41 6.37 4.39 -1.34
CA SER A 41 5.29 4.76 -2.22
C SER A 41 4.49 3.47 -2.36
N PHE A 42 3.20 3.49 -2.05
CA PHE A 42 2.39 2.28 -2.14
C PHE A 42 2.42 1.73 -3.58
N GLU A 43 2.72 2.59 -4.56
CA GLU A 43 3.09 2.25 -5.93
C GLU A 43 4.16 1.16 -6.05
N SER A 44 5.12 1.11 -5.12
CA SER A 44 6.26 0.16 -5.17
C SER A 44 5.95 -1.22 -4.59
N THR A 45 4.87 -1.40 -3.84
CA THR A 45 4.52 -2.71 -3.25
C THR A 45 4.03 -3.67 -4.33
N ASN A 46 4.41 -4.95 -4.21
CA ASN A 46 4.12 -5.95 -5.23
C ASN A 46 2.62 -6.28 -5.28
N VAL A 47 2.04 -6.29 -6.49
CA VAL A 47 0.61 -6.56 -6.73
C VAL A 47 0.15 -7.88 -6.12
N LEU A 48 0.98 -8.92 -6.16
CA LEU A 48 0.64 -10.24 -5.68
C LEU A 48 0.68 -10.30 -4.16
N GLU A 49 1.70 -9.68 -3.56
CA GLU A 49 1.84 -9.55 -2.12
C GLU A 49 0.66 -8.77 -1.53
N ASP A 50 0.29 -7.64 -2.15
CA ASP A 50 -0.88 -6.87 -1.73
C ASP A 50 -2.16 -7.71 -1.80
N LEU A 51 -2.38 -8.46 -2.89
CA LEU A 51 -3.57 -9.26 -3.09
C LEU A 51 -3.64 -10.42 -2.09
N ILE A 52 -2.58 -11.22 -1.94
CA ILE A 52 -2.56 -12.36 -1.01
C ILE A 52 -2.74 -11.92 0.44
N ASN A 53 -2.19 -10.77 0.81
CA ASN A 53 -2.36 -10.20 2.15
C ASN A 53 -3.69 -9.44 2.32
N SER A 54 -4.51 -9.35 1.27
CA SER A 54 -5.83 -8.73 1.34
C SER A 54 -6.90 -9.71 1.84
N ASN A 55 -7.88 -9.16 2.55
CA ASN A 55 -9.08 -9.88 2.96
C ASN A 55 -10.30 -9.20 2.35
N ALA A 56 -10.81 -9.76 1.25
CA ALA A 56 -12.02 -9.27 0.60
C ALA A 56 -13.24 -9.91 1.29
N GLY A 57 -14.07 -9.11 1.97
CA GLY A 57 -15.30 -9.60 2.60
C GLY A 57 -15.08 -10.66 3.70
N GLY A 58 -13.88 -10.72 4.29
CA GLY A 58 -13.52 -11.69 5.32
C GLY A 58 -12.91 -13.00 4.79
N ALA A 59 -12.82 -13.17 3.48
CA ALA A 59 -12.08 -14.27 2.85
C ALA A 59 -10.70 -13.80 2.40
N ALA A 60 -9.69 -14.64 2.63
CA ALA A 60 -8.36 -14.43 2.07
C ALA A 60 -8.41 -14.53 0.54
N PHE A 61 -7.63 -13.72 -0.14
CA PHE A 61 -7.51 -13.80 -1.59
C PHE A 61 -6.83 -15.11 -2.02
N ASP A 62 -7.47 -15.86 -2.91
CA ASP A 62 -6.93 -17.11 -3.47
C ASP A 62 -6.62 -16.96 -4.95
N LEU A 63 -5.36 -17.16 -5.33
CA LEU A 63 -4.92 -17.07 -6.72
C LEU A 63 -5.56 -18.12 -7.63
N ARG A 64 -6.04 -19.23 -7.06
CA ARG A 64 -6.69 -20.31 -7.82
C ARG A 64 -8.05 -19.89 -8.38
N ASP A 65 -8.66 -18.87 -7.80
CA ASP A 65 -9.93 -18.30 -8.28
C ASP A 65 -9.76 -17.45 -9.55
N PHE A 66 -8.51 -17.13 -9.90
CA PHE A 66 -8.15 -16.24 -11.01
C PHE A 66 -7.19 -16.93 -12.00
N PRO A 67 -7.61 -18.04 -12.67
CA PRO A 67 -6.76 -18.79 -13.60
C PRO A 67 -6.56 -18.05 -14.92
N PHE A 68 -5.70 -18.57 -15.81
CA PHE A 68 -5.74 -18.14 -17.20
C PHE A 68 -7.05 -18.56 -17.87
N ASN A 69 -7.64 -17.69 -18.68
CA ASN A 69 -8.86 -17.96 -19.42
C ASN A 69 -8.92 -17.10 -20.69
N GLU A 70 -8.76 -17.73 -21.87
CA GLU A 70 -8.77 -17.08 -23.19
C GLU A 70 -10.08 -16.35 -23.50
N ASN A 71 -11.18 -16.83 -22.93
CA ASN A 71 -12.51 -16.25 -23.09
C ASN A 71 -12.88 -15.27 -21.96
N GLY A 72 -12.03 -15.12 -20.95
CA GLY A 72 -12.27 -14.23 -19.83
C GLY A 72 -12.15 -12.77 -20.22
N SER A 73 -12.79 -11.89 -19.45
CA SER A 73 -12.69 -10.44 -19.65
C SER A 73 -11.81 -9.82 -18.57
N ILE A 74 -11.13 -8.73 -18.90
CA ILE A 74 -10.39 -7.94 -17.91
C ILE A 74 -11.37 -7.42 -16.85
N GLN A 75 -10.97 -7.51 -15.58
CA GLN A 75 -11.80 -7.14 -14.42
C GLN A 75 -11.01 -6.33 -13.40
N ILE A 76 -11.68 -5.38 -12.75
CA ILE A 76 -11.19 -4.82 -11.49
C ILE A 76 -11.54 -5.82 -10.39
N ILE A 77 -10.53 -6.31 -9.68
CA ILE A 77 -10.70 -7.32 -8.62
C ILE A 77 -10.47 -6.76 -7.22
N ASN A 78 -9.82 -5.61 -7.11
CA ASN A 78 -9.66 -4.91 -5.85
C ASN A 78 -9.50 -3.40 -6.08
N PHE A 79 -9.89 -2.63 -5.07
CA PHE A 79 -9.72 -1.19 -5.00
C PHE A 79 -9.21 -0.81 -3.62
N VAL A 80 -8.13 -0.03 -3.57
CA VAL A 80 -7.50 0.35 -2.30
C VAL A 80 -7.41 1.86 -2.19
N GLU A 81 -7.93 2.38 -1.08
CA GLU A 81 -7.58 3.69 -0.57
C GLU A 81 -6.36 3.55 0.36
N TYR A 82 -5.34 4.37 0.11
CA TYR A 82 -4.13 4.40 0.92
C TYR A 82 -3.94 5.77 1.57
N CYS A 83 -3.55 5.77 2.85
CA CYS A 83 -3.18 6.97 3.62
C CYS A 83 -4.20 8.12 3.55
N PHE A 84 -5.50 7.83 3.63
CA PHE A 84 -6.49 8.86 3.89
C PHE A 84 -6.24 9.54 5.23
N SER A 85 -6.33 10.87 5.24
CA SER A 85 -6.30 11.66 6.46
C SER A 85 -7.20 12.88 6.31
N TYR A 86 -8.01 13.14 7.34
CA TYR A 86 -8.78 14.38 7.43
C TYR A 86 -7.88 15.60 7.74
N LYS A 87 -6.64 15.38 8.21
CA LYS A 87 -5.67 16.45 8.49
C LYS A 87 -4.89 16.77 7.21
N LYS A 88 -5.08 17.99 6.69
CA LYS A 88 -4.48 18.45 5.43
C LYS A 88 -2.96 18.27 5.35
N ASN A 89 -2.24 18.47 6.46
CA ASN A 89 -0.80 18.31 6.54
C ASN A 89 -0.31 16.85 6.57
N MET A 90 -1.23 15.87 6.55
CA MET A 90 -0.93 14.42 6.57
C MET A 90 -1.50 13.70 5.34
N GLN A 91 -1.79 14.42 4.26
CA GLN A 91 -2.38 13.88 3.03
C GLN A 91 -1.36 13.59 1.93
N SER A 92 -0.05 13.77 2.19
CA SER A 92 1.01 13.64 1.17
C SER A 92 1.03 12.27 0.50
N ASN A 93 0.70 11.22 1.25
CA ASN A 93 0.73 9.83 0.79
C ASN A 93 -0.63 9.32 0.29
N TYR A 94 -1.66 10.17 0.25
CA TYR A 94 -2.98 9.74 -0.18
C TYR A 94 -2.96 9.24 -1.62
N GLY A 95 -3.55 8.07 -1.84
CA GLY A 95 -3.64 7.47 -3.17
C GLY A 95 -4.80 6.49 -3.29
N LEU A 96 -5.28 6.34 -4.51
CA LEU A 96 -6.29 5.35 -4.89
C LEU A 96 -5.67 4.39 -5.90
N TYR A 97 -5.92 3.11 -5.72
CA TYR A 97 -5.30 2.05 -6.52
C TYR A 97 -6.35 1.07 -7.01
N VAL A 98 -6.23 0.66 -8.27
CA VAL A 98 -7.05 -0.40 -8.87
C VAL A 98 -6.16 -1.60 -9.17
N TYR A 99 -6.67 -2.78 -8.82
CA TYR A 99 -6.05 -4.07 -9.08
C TYR A 99 -6.84 -4.75 -10.18
N ILE A 100 -6.14 -5.13 -11.24
CA ILE A 100 -6.73 -5.66 -12.45
C ILE A 100 -6.35 -7.12 -12.61
N TYR A 101 -7.35 -7.94 -12.89
CA TYR A 101 -7.18 -9.30 -13.36
C TYR A 101 -7.37 -9.34 -14.88
N ASN A 102 -6.39 -9.90 -15.56
CA ASN A 102 -6.31 -10.05 -17.00
C ASN A 102 -6.26 -11.55 -17.36
N PRO A 103 -7.42 -12.22 -17.41
CA PRO A 103 -7.50 -13.67 -17.61
C PRO A 103 -6.85 -14.13 -18.92
N LYS A 104 -6.85 -13.29 -19.96
CA LYS A 104 -6.28 -13.63 -21.27
C LYS A 104 -4.76 -13.53 -21.32
N GLY A 105 -4.11 -12.99 -20.28
CA GLY A 105 -2.66 -12.76 -20.25
C GLY A 105 -2.15 -11.85 -21.38
N ILE A 106 -3.04 -11.12 -22.07
CA ILE A 106 -2.66 -10.20 -23.15
C ILE A 106 -1.86 -9.03 -22.59
N ASN A 107 -0.91 -8.52 -23.38
CA ASN A 107 -0.06 -7.44 -22.91
C ASN A 107 -0.86 -6.13 -22.84
N ILE A 108 -0.94 -5.52 -21.68
CA ILE A 108 -1.51 -4.17 -21.54
C ILE A 108 -0.38 -3.17 -21.81
N SER A 109 -0.65 -2.15 -22.63
CA SER A 109 0.26 -1.02 -22.85
C SER A 109 0.29 -0.13 -21.60
N ILE A 110 1.16 -0.48 -20.66
CA ILE A 110 1.21 0.10 -19.30
C ILE A 110 1.44 1.62 -19.26
N ASP A 111 2.12 2.18 -20.26
CA ASP A 111 2.45 3.61 -20.34
C ASP A 111 1.43 4.42 -21.16
N SER A 112 0.35 3.80 -21.62
CA SER A 112 -0.64 4.47 -22.46
C SER A 112 -1.49 5.47 -21.69
N GLN A 113 -1.55 6.71 -22.19
CA GLN A 113 -2.47 7.75 -21.67
C GLN A 113 -3.96 7.46 -21.98
N GLN A 114 -4.23 6.44 -22.79
CA GLN A 114 -5.58 5.92 -23.00
C GLN A 114 -6.05 5.04 -21.85
N ASN A 115 -5.15 4.57 -20.99
CA ASN A 115 -5.51 3.83 -19.79
C ASN A 115 -6.22 4.76 -18.80
N LYS A 116 -7.52 4.51 -18.58
CA LYS A 116 -8.38 5.36 -17.77
C LYS A 116 -9.31 4.53 -16.91
N VAL A 117 -9.57 5.04 -15.71
CA VAL A 117 -10.68 4.57 -14.87
C VAL A 117 -11.76 5.65 -14.83
N GLN A 118 -13.03 5.25 -14.91
CA GLN A 118 -14.16 6.15 -14.78
C GLN A 118 -14.76 6.01 -13.39
N MET A 119 -14.78 7.11 -12.64
CA MET A 119 -15.18 7.15 -11.24
C MET A 119 -16.21 8.23 -10.97
N ALA A 120 -17.12 7.97 -10.04
CA ALA A 120 -18.10 8.93 -9.59
C ALA A 120 -17.42 10.13 -8.93
N VAL A 121 -17.91 11.32 -9.22
CA VAL A 121 -17.36 12.57 -8.69
C VAL A 121 -18.36 13.43 -7.93
N SER A 122 -19.65 13.12 -8.07
CA SER A 122 -20.75 13.69 -7.29
C SER A 122 -21.86 12.65 -7.14
N TYR A 123 -22.71 12.88 -6.15
CA TYR A 123 -23.83 12.03 -5.79
C TYR A 123 -25.06 12.91 -5.63
N GLY A 124 -26.18 12.46 -6.19
CA GLY A 124 -27.45 13.14 -6.06
C GLY A 124 -28.05 13.00 -4.67
N SER A 125 -29.19 13.66 -4.43
CA SER A 125 -29.91 13.60 -3.15
C SER A 125 -30.42 12.21 -2.77
N ASN A 126 -30.54 11.30 -3.74
CA ASN A 126 -30.87 9.88 -3.53
C ASN A 126 -29.65 9.01 -3.15
N GLY A 127 -28.47 9.61 -3.02
CA GLY A 127 -27.22 8.91 -2.72
C GLY A 127 -26.64 8.12 -3.90
N MET A 128 -27.20 8.23 -5.10
CA MET A 128 -26.67 7.58 -6.30
C MET A 128 -25.67 8.49 -7.02
N PRO A 129 -24.62 7.94 -7.64
CA PRO A 129 -23.74 8.71 -8.49
C PRO A 129 -24.54 9.40 -9.61
N ASP A 130 -24.36 10.71 -9.79
CA ASP A 130 -25.01 11.50 -10.83
C ASP A 130 -24.03 12.06 -11.87
N ARG A 131 -22.73 12.01 -11.57
CA ARG A 131 -21.66 12.40 -12.49
C ARG A 131 -20.43 11.53 -12.32
N TYR A 132 -19.81 11.22 -13.45
CA TYR A 132 -18.58 10.46 -13.54
C TYR A 132 -17.52 11.22 -14.33
N GLU A 133 -16.26 11.04 -13.96
CA GLU A 133 -15.10 11.58 -14.69
C GLU A 133 -14.11 10.47 -14.97
N LYS A 134 -13.35 10.63 -16.06
CA LYS A 134 -12.23 9.75 -16.37
C LYS A 134 -10.94 10.28 -15.76
N PHE A 135 -10.18 9.39 -15.14
CA PHE A 135 -8.88 9.64 -14.54
C PHE A 135 -7.84 8.76 -15.21
N ASN A 136 -6.65 9.31 -15.44
CA ASN A 136 -5.55 8.52 -15.98
C ASN A 136 -5.07 7.49 -14.96
N LEU A 137 -4.53 6.40 -15.47
CA LEU A 137 -3.90 5.36 -14.67
C LEU A 137 -2.38 5.46 -14.81
N LEU A 138 -1.68 5.48 -13.67
CA LEU A 138 -0.23 5.33 -13.59
C LEU A 138 0.06 3.87 -13.26
N PHE A 139 0.81 3.19 -14.12
CA PHE A 139 1.26 1.84 -13.85
C PHE A 139 2.16 1.79 -12.60
N CYS A 140 1.91 0.82 -11.72
CA CYS A 140 2.71 0.60 -10.53
C CYS A 140 3.61 -0.63 -10.74
N ASN A 141 3.00 -1.80 -10.93
CA ASN A 141 3.70 -3.05 -11.22
C ASN A 141 2.70 -4.12 -11.69
N LYS A 142 3.23 -5.24 -12.17
CA LYS A 142 2.49 -6.45 -12.55
C LYS A 142 3.28 -7.70 -12.18
N VAL A 143 2.66 -8.86 -12.31
CA VAL A 143 3.39 -10.14 -12.27
C VAL A 143 4.14 -10.34 -13.59
N GLU A 144 5.47 -10.34 -13.53
CA GLU A 144 6.34 -10.42 -14.72
C GLU A 144 6.74 -11.85 -15.11
N GLU A 145 6.64 -12.81 -14.17
CA GLU A 145 7.19 -14.16 -14.31
C GLU A 145 6.29 -15.24 -13.66
N GLY A 146 6.59 -16.51 -13.96
CA GLY A 146 5.90 -17.66 -13.39
C GLY A 146 4.49 -17.89 -13.94
N ALA A 147 3.70 -18.70 -13.23
CA ALA A 147 2.38 -19.17 -13.67
C ALA A 147 1.31 -18.06 -13.77
N TYR A 148 1.56 -16.90 -13.17
CA TYR A 148 0.64 -15.76 -13.14
C TYR A 148 1.13 -14.55 -13.94
N LYS A 149 2.13 -14.74 -14.81
CA LYS A 149 2.67 -13.69 -15.67
C LYS A 149 1.56 -12.97 -16.43
N ASN A 150 1.53 -11.64 -16.37
CA ASN A 150 0.53 -10.78 -17.00
C ASN A 150 -0.93 -11.02 -16.56
N LEU A 151 -1.18 -11.72 -15.45
CA LEU A 151 -2.55 -11.90 -14.93
C LEU A 151 -2.96 -10.76 -14.01
N PHE A 152 -2.05 -10.23 -13.20
CA PHE A 152 -2.38 -9.19 -12.22
C PHE A 152 -1.58 -7.93 -12.45
N TYR A 153 -2.27 -6.79 -12.45
CA TYR A 153 -1.69 -5.46 -12.59
C TYR A 153 -2.18 -4.56 -11.47
N LYS A 154 -1.31 -3.66 -11.01
CA LYS A 154 -1.62 -2.58 -10.10
C LYS A 154 -1.45 -1.26 -10.83
N PHE A 155 -2.48 -0.41 -10.75
CA PHE A 155 -2.40 0.97 -11.23
C PHE A 155 -2.81 1.94 -10.12
N LYS A 156 -2.14 3.08 -10.06
CA LYS A 156 -2.53 4.24 -9.28
C LYS A 156 -3.45 5.14 -10.10
N VAL A 157 -4.53 5.60 -9.49
CA VAL A 157 -5.39 6.64 -10.08
C VAL A 157 -4.67 7.98 -9.97
N VAL A 158 -4.43 8.63 -11.11
CA VAL A 158 -3.84 9.96 -11.16
C VAL A 158 -4.94 10.99 -10.92
N ASP A 159 -5.12 11.34 -9.65
CA ASP A 159 -6.10 12.34 -9.23
C ASP A 159 -5.72 13.75 -9.72
N ARG A 160 -6.72 14.54 -10.06
CA ARG A 160 -6.59 15.91 -10.57
C ARG A 160 -7.67 16.78 -9.96
N LYS A 161 -7.42 18.08 -9.95
CA LYS A 161 -8.45 19.06 -9.62
C LYS A 161 -9.56 19.00 -10.66
N LEU A 162 -10.81 19.02 -10.20
CA LEU A 162 -11.99 19.18 -11.05
C LEU A 162 -12.36 20.66 -11.16
N SER A 163 -13.48 20.96 -11.83
CA SER A 163 -13.98 22.31 -12.05
C SER A 163 -14.30 23.09 -10.77
N ASP A 164 -14.50 22.39 -9.65
CA ASP A 164 -14.72 22.94 -8.31
C ASP A 164 -13.41 23.10 -7.50
N ASP A 165 -12.26 22.94 -8.15
CA ASP A 165 -10.91 22.95 -7.56
C ASP A 165 -10.65 21.85 -6.51
N THR A 166 -11.49 20.80 -6.47
CA THR A 166 -11.37 19.70 -5.51
C THR A 166 -10.70 18.45 -6.11
N LYS A 167 -10.04 17.69 -5.24
CA LYS A 167 -9.52 16.33 -5.46
C LYS A 167 -10.38 15.31 -4.73
N PHE A 168 -10.17 14.01 -4.92
CA PHE A 168 -10.92 12.98 -4.19
C PHE A 168 -10.80 13.14 -2.68
N ILE A 169 -9.59 13.41 -2.16
CA ILE A 169 -9.34 13.62 -0.73
C ILE A 169 -10.21 14.73 -0.11
N ASN A 170 -10.66 15.69 -0.91
CA ASN A 170 -11.54 16.79 -0.46
C ASN A 170 -13.02 16.41 -0.52
N ARG A 171 -13.40 15.47 -1.41
CA ARG A 171 -14.80 15.14 -1.74
C ARG A 171 -15.35 13.97 -0.95
N VAL A 172 -14.50 13.03 -0.54
CA VAL A 172 -14.96 11.83 0.17
C VAL A 172 -15.37 12.17 1.60
N ASN A 173 -16.48 11.57 2.04
CA ASN A 173 -16.94 11.69 3.42
C ASN A 173 -15.98 10.93 4.34
N SER A 174 -15.37 11.61 5.32
CA SER A 174 -14.39 11.00 6.22
C SER A 174 -14.96 9.83 7.03
N ASN A 175 -16.26 9.84 7.32
CA ASN A 175 -16.96 8.78 8.06
C ASN A 175 -17.37 7.61 7.16
N GLU A 176 -17.57 7.86 5.86
CA GLU A 176 -18.03 6.86 4.90
C GLU A 176 -17.38 7.13 3.53
N ARG A 177 -16.17 6.58 3.35
CA ARG A 177 -15.36 6.81 2.15
C ARG A 177 -15.83 5.88 1.05
N ARG A 178 -16.72 6.42 0.21
CA ARG A 178 -17.35 5.72 -0.91
C ARG A 178 -16.73 6.13 -2.24
N TYR A 179 -16.45 5.12 -3.05
CA TYR A 179 -15.94 5.26 -4.41
C TYR A 179 -16.74 4.35 -5.35
N ASP A 180 -17.43 4.94 -6.33
CA ASP A 180 -18.14 4.19 -7.35
C ASP A 180 -17.35 4.23 -8.66
N ILE A 181 -17.13 3.05 -9.24
CA ILE A 181 -16.41 2.87 -10.50
C ILE A 181 -17.40 2.35 -11.53
N SER A 182 -17.55 3.05 -12.65
CA SER A 182 -18.44 2.63 -13.74
C SER A 182 -17.72 1.85 -14.84
N GLY A 183 -16.39 1.94 -14.93
CA GLY A 183 -15.64 1.22 -15.92
C GLY A 183 -14.14 1.52 -15.93
N ILE A 184 -13.42 0.72 -16.70
CA ILE A 184 -12.00 0.87 -16.96
C ILE A 184 -11.72 0.66 -18.45
N GLU A 185 -10.81 1.46 -18.99
CA GLU A 185 -10.33 1.41 -20.36
C GLU A 185 -8.83 1.14 -20.31
N LEU A 186 -8.38 0.08 -20.97
CA LEU A 186 -6.98 -0.31 -21.05
C LEU A 186 -6.62 -0.60 -22.50
N LEU A 187 -5.50 -0.04 -22.97
CA LEU A 187 -4.96 -0.35 -24.29
C LEU A 187 -4.18 -1.66 -24.22
N THR A 188 -4.47 -2.59 -25.13
CA THR A 188 -3.86 -3.93 -25.22
C THR A 188 -3.27 -4.18 -26.59
#